data_AF-A0A527E895-F1
#
_entry.id   AF-A0A527E895-F1
#
_cell.length_a   1.000
_cell.length_b   1.000
_cell.length_c   1.000
_cell.angle_alpha   90.00
_cell.angle_beta   90.00
_cell.angle_gamma   90.00
#
_symmetry.space_group_name_H-M   'P 1'
#
loop_
_entity.id
_entity.type
_entity.pdbx_description
1 polymer ?
#
loop_
_entity_poly.entity_id
_entity_poly.type
_entity_poly.pdbx_seq_one_letter_code
_entity_poly.pdbx_strand_id
1 'polypeptide(L)'
;MMGLFWSFCALAMLVTVLTFFVDDAENNPTLFGRVSMALIQLFALYWAPFLATAAVFSFLDAGLGKPALVVDKDGFLDNRSGLSIKWTDVLSAKPIMGGGGYWGVSLQVREPALLPRSFRLGYPLLRRHKVGEAQMQCNLLSAPAHEIVNSMLTLVHKNGGQLLPAHPVFWSSVPPVVPQQ
;
A
#
# COMPACT_ATOMS: atom_id res chain seq x y z
N MET A 1 -11.46 11.97 -6.83
CA MET A 1 -12.27 11.76 -5.62
C MET A 1 -11.46 11.19 -4.45
N MET A 2 -10.58 10.19 -4.64
CA MET A 2 -9.84 9.57 -3.53
C MET A 2 -8.87 10.50 -2.80
N GLY A 3 -8.19 11.42 -3.49
CA GLY A 3 -7.37 12.44 -2.82
C GLY A 3 -8.18 13.31 -1.85
N LEU A 4 -9.37 13.75 -2.24
CA LEU A 4 -10.28 14.52 -1.38
C LEU A 4 -10.76 13.71 -0.18
N PHE A 5 -11.07 12.42 -0.37
CA PHE A 5 -11.45 11.52 0.71
C PHE A 5 -10.33 11.41 1.76
N TRP A 6 -9.10 11.15 1.33
CA TRP A 6 -7.95 11.06 2.25
C TRP A 6 -7.63 12.40 2.91
N SER A 7 -7.74 13.52 2.19
CA SER A 7 -7.61 14.86 2.76
C SER A 7 -8.65 15.12 3.84
N PHE A 8 -9.91 14.76 3.60
CA PHE A 8 -10.98 14.90 4.59
C PHE A 8 -10.70 14.06 5.84
N CYS A 9 -10.29 12.79 5.68
CA CYS A 9 -9.92 11.94 6.82
C CYS A 9 -8.72 12.50 7.59
N ALA A 10 -7.68 12.99 6.90
CA ALA A 10 -6.53 13.60 7.55
C ALA A 10 -6.92 14.87 8.33
N LEU A 11 -7.77 15.71 7.75
CA LEU A 11 -8.28 16.93 8.39
C LEU A 11 -9.13 16.60 9.61
N ALA A 12 -10.02 15.60 9.53
CA ALA A 12 -10.82 15.16 10.68
C ALA A 12 -9.93 14.66 11.84
N MET A 13 -8.85 13.93 11.54
CA MET A 13 -7.89 13.50 12.57
C MET A 13 -7.15 14.70 13.19
N LEU A 14 -6.71 15.67 12.38
CA LEU A 14 -6.04 16.87 12.88
C LEU A 14 -6.96 17.75 13.73
N VAL A 15 -8.23 17.92 13.34
CA VAL A 15 -9.23 18.64 14.15
C VAL A 15 -9.39 17.99 15.52
N THR A 16 -9.42 16.65 15.58
CA THR A 16 -9.49 15.89 16.84
C THR A 16 -8.24 16.08 17.73
N VAL A 17 -7.09 16.37 17.15
CA VAL A 17 -5.87 16.75 17.90
C VAL A 17 -5.97 18.18 18.41
N LEU A 18 -6.51 19.11 17.60
CA LEU A 18 -6.63 20.52 17.96
C LEU A 18 -7.59 20.76 19.13
N THR A 19 -8.60 19.91 19.33
CA THR A 19 -9.48 19.97 20.51
C THR A 19 -8.75 19.74 21.84
N PHE A 20 -7.48 19.30 21.84
CA PHE A 20 -6.65 19.22 23.04
C PHE A 20 -6.22 20.60 23.57
N PHE A 21 -6.01 21.57 22.67
CA PHE A 21 -5.51 22.90 23.02
C PHE A 21 -6.64 23.88 23.36
N VAL A 22 -7.89 23.51 23.07
CA VAL A 22 -9.07 24.27 23.44
C VAL A 22 -9.57 23.70 24.77
N ASP A 23 -8.91 24.11 25.85
CA ASP A 23 -9.26 23.71 27.21
C ASP A 23 -10.55 24.46 27.62
N ASP A 24 -11.63 23.71 27.87
CA ASP A 24 -12.88 24.27 28.34
C ASP A 24 -12.88 24.24 29.86
N ALA A 25 -12.43 25.36 30.46
CA ALA A 25 -12.15 25.47 31.90
C ALA A 25 -13.37 25.18 32.81
N GLU A 26 -14.59 25.20 32.25
CA GLU A 26 -15.83 24.92 32.98
C GLU A 26 -16.18 23.43 33.05
N ASN A 27 -15.60 22.58 32.19
CA ASN A 27 -15.91 21.17 32.13
C ASN A 27 -14.85 20.36 32.87
N ASN A 28 -15.22 19.68 33.95
CA ASN A 28 -14.34 18.75 34.67
C ASN A 28 -14.60 17.30 34.21
N PRO A 29 -14.00 16.83 33.10
CA PRO A 29 -14.20 15.45 32.65
C PRO A 29 -13.65 14.47 33.69
N THR A 30 -14.33 13.34 33.83
CA THR A 30 -13.87 12.20 34.65
C THR A 30 -12.48 11.73 34.18
N LEU A 31 -11.71 11.09 35.08
CA LEU A 31 -10.40 10.52 34.72
C LEU A 31 -10.48 9.58 33.51
N PHE A 32 -11.54 8.77 33.42
CA PHE A 32 -11.80 7.91 32.27
C PHE A 32 -11.96 8.72 30.97
N GLY A 33 -12.75 9.81 30.98
CA GLY A 33 -12.91 10.69 29.82
C GLY A 33 -11.59 11.30 29.35
N ARG A 34 -10.73 11.74 30.29
CA ARG A 34 -9.39 12.27 29.98
C ARG A 34 -8.50 11.22 29.30
N VAL A 35 -8.49 10.00 29.82
CA VAL A 35 -7.70 8.89 29.25
C VAL A 35 -8.22 8.50 27.87
N SER A 36 -9.53 8.37 27.69
CA SER A 36 -10.12 8.05 26.38
C SER A 36 -9.81 9.11 25.33
N MET A 37 -9.92 10.40 25.67
CA MET A 37 -9.58 11.50 24.77
C MET A 37 -8.10 11.47 24.39
N ALA A 38 -7.20 11.27 25.36
CA ALA A 38 -5.77 11.15 25.10
C ALA A 38 -5.44 9.98 24.15
N LEU A 39 -6.10 8.82 24.32
CA LEU A 39 -5.92 7.67 23.43
C LEU A 39 -6.41 7.95 22.00
N ILE A 40 -7.58 8.58 21.85
CA ILE A 40 -8.13 8.97 20.54
C ILE A 40 -7.19 9.97 19.86
N GLN A 41 -6.64 10.92 20.61
CA GLN A 41 -5.69 11.91 20.09
C GLN A 41 -4.37 11.28 19.66
N LEU A 42 -3.80 10.37 20.46
CA LEU A 42 -2.59 9.63 20.07
C LEU A 42 -2.83 8.80 18.81
N PHE A 43 -3.99 8.18 18.71
CA PHE A 43 -4.41 7.46 17.50
C PHE A 43 -4.51 8.43 16.30
N ALA A 44 -5.18 9.57 16.45
CA ALA A 44 -5.34 10.56 15.40
C ALA A 44 -4.00 11.14 14.94
N LEU A 45 -3.11 11.49 15.89
CA LEU A 45 -1.77 12.00 15.62
C LEU A 45 -0.91 10.95 14.91
N TYR A 46 -1.05 9.68 15.28
CA TYR A 46 -0.36 8.58 14.61
C TYR A 46 -0.83 8.41 13.16
N TRP A 47 -2.15 8.47 12.89
CA TRP A 47 -2.70 8.20 11.56
C TRP A 47 -2.70 9.40 10.60
N ALA A 48 -2.80 10.63 11.11
CA ALA A 48 -2.90 11.84 10.28
C ALA A 48 -1.76 11.99 9.24
N PRO A 49 -0.48 11.76 9.57
CA PRO A 49 0.61 11.84 8.59
C PRO A 49 0.47 10.82 7.45
N PHE A 50 0.02 9.60 7.75
CA PHE A 50 -0.17 8.56 6.74
C PHE A 50 -1.32 8.92 5.80
N LEU A 51 -2.44 9.42 6.33
CA LEU A 51 -3.59 9.85 5.55
C LEU A 51 -3.25 11.07 4.67
N ALA A 52 -2.50 12.03 5.21
CA ALA A 52 -2.03 13.18 4.44
C ALA A 52 -1.10 12.76 3.29
N THR A 53 -0.17 11.84 3.56
CA THR A 53 0.71 11.27 2.52
C THR A 53 -0.09 10.55 1.43
N ALA A 54 -1.07 9.74 1.83
CA ALA A 54 -1.96 9.06 0.90
C ALA A 54 -2.78 10.05 0.03
N ALA A 55 -3.21 11.18 0.60
CA ALA A 55 -3.88 12.25 -0.13
C ALA A 55 -2.95 12.89 -1.17
N VAL A 56 -1.73 13.28 -0.76
CA VAL A 56 -0.72 13.87 -1.65
C VAL A 56 -0.41 12.94 -2.82
N PHE A 57 -0.17 11.65 -2.56
CA PHE A 57 0.07 10.67 -3.62
C PHE A 57 -1.14 10.49 -4.53
N SER A 58 -2.35 10.48 -3.98
CA SER A 58 -3.58 10.40 -4.79
C SER A 58 -3.73 11.59 -5.74
N PHE A 59 -3.35 12.81 -5.32
CA PHE A 59 -3.37 13.98 -6.19
C PHE A 59 -2.29 13.91 -7.26
N LEU A 60 -1.08 13.45 -6.91
CA LEU A 60 0.01 13.26 -7.85
C LEU A 60 -0.34 12.17 -8.89
N ASP A 61 -1.02 11.12 -8.46
CA ASP A 61 -1.53 10.04 -9.31
C ASP A 61 -2.66 10.52 -10.24
N ALA A 62 -3.51 11.43 -9.78
CA ALA A 62 -4.53 12.06 -10.63
C ALA A 62 -3.91 13.00 -11.68
N GLY A 63 -2.78 13.64 -11.38
CA GLY A 63 -2.07 14.56 -12.28
C GLY A 63 -1.13 13.90 -13.28
N LEU A 64 -0.99 12.57 -13.26
CA LEU A 64 0.04 11.85 -14.00
C LEU A 64 -0.09 11.96 -15.53
N GLY A 65 -1.29 12.23 -16.06
CA GLY A 65 -1.54 12.41 -17.49
C GLY A 65 -1.28 11.17 -18.37
N LYS A 66 -0.90 10.05 -17.75
CA LYS A 66 -0.61 8.75 -18.38
C LYS A 66 -1.14 7.61 -17.49
N PRO A 67 -1.34 6.39 -18.02
CA PRO A 67 -1.85 5.27 -17.22
C PRO A 67 -0.97 5.00 -16.00
N ALA A 68 -1.56 4.89 -14.81
CA ALA A 68 -0.81 4.68 -13.57
C ALA A 68 -0.05 3.34 -13.59
N LEU A 69 -0.67 2.30 -14.14
CA LEU A 69 -0.12 0.95 -14.26
C LEU A 69 -0.43 0.41 -15.66
N VAL A 70 0.59 -0.08 -16.34
CA VAL A 70 0.49 -0.76 -17.63
C VAL A 70 0.98 -2.19 -17.44
N VAL A 71 0.15 -3.17 -17.77
CA VAL A 71 0.45 -4.59 -17.72
C VAL A 71 0.41 -5.10 -19.15
N ASP A 72 1.55 -5.56 -19.66
CA ASP A 72 1.69 -6.09 -21.02
C ASP A 72 2.17 -7.55 -20.96
N LYS A 73 2.23 -8.23 -22.10
CA LYS A 73 2.71 -9.61 -22.23
C LYS A 73 4.17 -9.79 -21.83
N ASP A 74 4.99 -8.74 -21.97
CA ASP A 74 6.45 -8.81 -21.78
C ASP A 74 6.88 -8.31 -20.38
N GLY A 75 6.06 -7.47 -19.75
CA GLY A 75 6.35 -6.92 -18.43
C GLY A 75 5.25 -5.99 -17.92
N PHE A 76 5.59 -5.20 -16.91
CA PHE A 76 4.73 -4.12 -16.44
C PHE A 76 5.51 -2.84 -16.17
N LEU A 77 4.79 -1.72 -16.25
CA LEU A 77 5.27 -0.38 -15.96
C LEU A 77 4.33 0.27 -14.94
N ASP A 78 4.86 0.62 -13.78
CA ASP A 78 4.18 1.45 -12.78
C ASP A 78 4.70 2.88 -12.87
N ASN A 79 3.92 3.74 -13.52
CA ASN A 79 4.26 5.14 -13.74
C ASN A 79 4.26 5.96 -12.44
N ARG A 80 3.66 5.46 -11.36
CA ARG A 80 3.63 6.12 -10.05
C ARG A 80 4.98 6.04 -9.33
N SER A 81 5.64 4.88 -9.43
CA SER A 81 6.93 4.62 -8.79
C SER A 81 8.11 4.72 -9.76
N GLY A 82 7.84 4.74 -11.07
CA GLY A 82 8.84 4.65 -12.13
C GLY A 82 9.35 3.22 -12.36
N LEU A 83 8.70 2.21 -11.77
CA LEU A 83 9.14 0.82 -11.88
C LEU A 83 8.77 0.24 -13.24
N SER A 84 9.74 -0.40 -13.89
CA SER A 84 9.54 -1.18 -15.12
C SER A 84 10.25 -2.50 -14.98
N ILE A 85 9.53 -3.62 -15.07
CA ILE A 85 10.09 -4.97 -14.90
C ILE A 85 9.54 -5.88 -16.00
N LYS A 86 10.39 -6.74 -16.57
CA LYS A 86 9.97 -7.83 -17.45
C LYS A 86 9.53 -9.03 -16.62
N TRP A 87 8.54 -9.78 -17.09
CA TRP A 87 8.06 -10.95 -16.33
C TRP A 87 9.13 -12.02 -16.13
N THR A 88 10.10 -12.13 -17.04
CA THR A 88 11.27 -13.02 -16.93
C THR A 88 12.14 -12.72 -15.70
N ASP A 89 12.17 -11.46 -15.28
CA ASP A 89 13.01 -10.98 -14.18
C ASP A 89 12.32 -11.19 -12.83
N VAL A 90 11.05 -11.63 -12.82
CA VAL A 90 10.30 -11.96 -11.62
C VAL A 90 10.60 -13.40 -11.20
N LEU A 91 11.07 -13.56 -9.97
CA LEU A 91 11.32 -14.86 -9.34
C LEU A 91 10.02 -15.43 -8.78
N SER A 92 9.26 -14.63 -8.03
CA SER A 92 8.01 -15.06 -7.42
C SER A 92 7.00 -13.94 -7.33
N ALA A 93 5.72 -14.30 -7.27
CA ALA A 93 4.62 -13.36 -7.10
C ALA A 93 3.66 -13.83 -6.03
N LYS A 94 3.16 -12.89 -5.25
CA LYS A 94 2.28 -13.11 -4.12
C LYS A 94 1.13 -12.11 -4.12
N PRO A 95 -0.13 -12.55 -4.14
CA PRO A 95 -1.24 -11.61 -4.00
C PRO A 95 -1.29 -11.01 -2.58
N ILE A 96 -1.65 -9.74 -2.51
CA ILE A 96 -1.87 -9.01 -1.25
C ILE A 96 -3.37 -8.86 -1.03
N MET A 97 -3.86 -9.37 0.11
CA MET A 97 -5.28 -9.39 0.46
C MET A 97 -5.58 -8.46 1.64
N GLY A 98 -6.74 -7.83 1.60
CA GLY A 98 -7.33 -7.05 2.69
C GLY A 98 -8.76 -7.50 2.96
N GLY A 99 -9.48 -6.77 3.83
CA GLY A 99 -10.86 -7.11 4.19
C GLY A 99 -11.85 -7.15 3.01
N GLY A 100 -11.55 -6.42 1.92
CA GLY A 100 -12.35 -6.38 0.70
C GLY A 100 -11.84 -7.26 -0.46
N GLY A 101 -10.90 -8.18 -0.21
CA GLY A 101 -10.31 -9.04 -1.25
C GLY A 101 -8.90 -8.60 -1.70
N TYR A 102 -8.52 -8.97 -2.93
CA TYR A 102 -7.21 -8.64 -3.50
C TYR A 102 -7.08 -7.14 -3.75
N TRP A 103 -6.01 -6.54 -3.26
CA TRP A 103 -5.73 -5.13 -3.52
C TRP A 103 -4.39 -4.84 -4.19
N GLY A 104 -3.52 -5.84 -4.28
CA GLY A 104 -2.21 -5.69 -4.90
C GLY A 104 -1.46 -7.00 -5.08
N VAL A 105 -0.24 -6.89 -5.60
CA VAL A 105 0.70 -8.01 -5.79
C VAL A 105 2.06 -7.61 -5.22
N SER A 106 2.68 -8.51 -4.47
CA SER A 106 4.10 -8.45 -4.10
C SER A 106 4.87 -9.32 -5.09
N LEU A 107 5.86 -8.73 -5.75
CA LEU A 107 6.71 -9.37 -6.75
C LEU A 107 8.13 -9.44 -6.21
N GLN A 108 8.72 -10.62 -6.16
CA GLN A 108 10.13 -10.78 -5.87
C GLN A 108 10.90 -10.82 -7.18
N VAL A 109 11.85 -9.91 -7.35
CA VAL A 109 12.70 -9.80 -8.54
C VAL A 109 13.95 -10.64 -8.36
N ARG A 110 14.41 -11.29 -9.43
CA ARG A 110 15.65 -12.07 -9.47
C ARG A 110 16.86 -11.19 -9.16
N GLU A 111 16.88 -9.98 -9.70
CA GLU A 111 17.95 -9.01 -9.51
C GLU A 111 17.43 -7.73 -8.83
N PRO A 112 17.73 -7.53 -7.53
CA PRO A 112 17.26 -6.36 -6.78
C PRO A 112 17.72 -5.02 -7.35
N ALA A 113 18.81 -4.99 -8.12
CA ALA A 113 19.34 -3.78 -8.74
C ALA A 113 18.40 -3.19 -9.81
N LEU A 114 17.46 -3.98 -10.33
CA LEU A 114 16.44 -3.54 -11.29
C LEU A 114 15.35 -2.68 -10.62
N LEU A 115 15.28 -2.67 -9.29
CA LEU A 115 14.28 -1.89 -8.56
C LEU A 115 14.75 -0.44 -8.38
N PRO A 116 13.92 0.56 -8.73
CA PRO A 116 14.25 1.95 -8.48
C PRO A 116 14.22 2.20 -6.98
N ARG A 117 15.07 3.13 -6.54
CA ARG A 117 15.05 3.66 -5.17
C ARG A 117 13.88 4.62 -5.01
N SER A 118 12.66 4.09 -4.96
CA SER A 118 11.44 4.87 -4.84
C SER A 118 10.74 4.56 -3.52
N PHE A 119 10.44 5.60 -2.75
CA PHE A 119 9.61 5.48 -1.54
C PHE A 119 8.14 5.15 -1.86
N ARG A 120 7.77 5.15 -3.15
CA ARG A 120 6.43 4.77 -3.63
C ARG A 120 6.34 3.30 -4.04
N LEU A 121 7.45 2.55 -4.01
CA LEU A 121 7.40 1.10 -4.18
C LEU A 121 6.67 0.49 -2.98
N GLY A 122 5.40 0.12 -3.15
CA GLY A 122 4.55 -0.36 -2.06
C GLY A 122 3.97 0.76 -1.21
N TYR A 123 2.86 1.35 -1.67
CA TYR A 123 2.11 2.44 -1.04
C TYR A 123 2.17 2.44 0.52
N PRO A 124 2.25 3.63 1.17
CA PRO A 124 3.03 3.95 2.37
C PRO A 124 2.61 3.32 3.71
N LEU A 125 1.63 2.41 3.72
CA LEU A 125 1.19 1.73 4.96
C LEU A 125 1.90 0.39 5.21
N LEU A 126 2.74 -0.08 4.29
CA LEU A 126 3.49 -1.32 4.46
C LEU A 126 4.93 -1.01 4.90
N ARG A 127 5.12 -0.95 6.21
CA ARG A 127 6.37 -0.60 6.94
C ARG A 127 7.58 -1.52 6.69
N ARG A 128 7.55 -2.47 5.75
CA ARG A 128 8.69 -3.36 5.46
C ARG A 128 8.69 -3.80 4.00
N HIS A 129 9.59 -3.19 3.24
CA HIS A 129 10.01 -3.68 1.93
C HIS A 129 11.19 -4.64 2.14
N LYS A 130 11.08 -5.90 1.68
CA LYS A 130 12.26 -6.79 1.64
C LYS A 130 13.15 -6.40 0.46
N VAL A 131 14.44 -6.64 0.58
CA VAL A 131 15.37 -6.41 -0.55
C VAL A 131 14.94 -7.28 -1.74
N GLY A 132 14.78 -6.67 -2.91
CA GLY A 132 14.32 -7.36 -4.12
C GLY A 132 12.81 -7.61 -4.22
N GLU A 133 12.00 -7.14 -3.26
CA GLU A 133 10.54 -7.18 -3.36
C GLU A 133 10.02 -5.94 -4.10
N ALA A 134 8.85 -5.99 -4.71
CA ALA A 134 8.16 -4.82 -5.26
C ALA A 134 6.67 -5.00 -5.05
N GLN A 135 6.05 -4.07 -4.34
CA GLN A 135 4.63 -4.15 -4.01
C GLN A 135 3.83 -3.19 -4.89
N MET A 136 2.89 -3.75 -5.62
CA MET A 136 2.07 -3.07 -6.62
C MET A 136 0.62 -2.96 -6.14
N GLN A 137 0.13 -1.74 -5.99
CA GLN A 137 -1.27 -1.49 -5.71
C GLN A 137 -2.08 -1.60 -7.01
N CYS A 138 -3.08 -2.48 -7.01
CA CYS A 138 -3.98 -2.73 -8.14
C CYS A 138 -5.39 -2.14 -7.93
N ASN A 139 -5.63 -1.54 -6.77
CA ASN A 139 -6.90 -0.86 -6.48
C ASN A 139 -7.01 0.50 -7.18
N LEU A 140 -8.26 0.94 -7.41
CA LEU A 140 -8.59 2.27 -7.91
C LEU A 140 -8.03 2.56 -9.31
N LEU A 141 -7.92 1.51 -10.14
CA LEU A 141 -7.50 1.59 -11.54
C LEU A 141 -8.73 1.44 -12.46
N SER A 142 -8.51 1.59 -13.76
CA SER A 142 -9.57 1.45 -14.78
C SER A 142 -10.16 0.04 -14.86
N ALA A 143 -9.39 -0.99 -14.46
CA ALA A 143 -9.84 -2.37 -14.39
C ALA A 143 -10.02 -2.83 -12.92
N PRO A 144 -10.90 -3.81 -12.64
CA PRO A 144 -11.05 -4.39 -11.32
C PRO A 144 -9.74 -4.98 -10.78
N ALA A 145 -9.43 -4.75 -9.50
CA ALA A 145 -8.17 -5.15 -8.89
C ALA A 145 -7.91 -6.67 -9.01
N HIS A 146 -8.96 -7.49 -8.89
CA HIS A 146 -8.85 -8.94 -9.00
C HIS A 146 -8.44 -9.39 -10.42
N GLU A 147 -8.93 -8.71 -11.47
CA GLU A 147 -8.54 -9.00 -12.86
C GLU A 147 -7.07 -8.66 -13.10
N ILE A 148 -6.62 -7.51 -12.59
CA ILE A 148 -5.22 -7.07 -12.70
C ILE A 148 -4.31 -8.05 -11.95
N VAL A 149 -4.65 -8.39 -10.71
CA VAL A 149 -3.91 -9.34 -9.87
C VAL A 149 -3.83 -10.71 -10.55
N ASN A 150 -4.95 -11.25 -11.02
CA ASN A 150 -4.97 -12.55 -11.70
C ASN A 150 -4.16 -12.53 -13.00
N SER A 151 -4.23 -11.43 -13.76
CA SER A 151 -3.44 -11.26 -14.99
C SER A 151 -1.94 -11.25 -14.69
N MET A 152 -1.51 -10.48 -13.68
CA MET A 152 -0.10 -10.46 -13.26
C MET A 152 0.38 -11.82 -12.78
N LEU A 153 -0.38 -12.49 -11.92
CA LEU A 153 -0.03 -13.84 -11.43
C LEU A 153 0.08 -14.83 -12.60
N THR A 154 -0.87 -14.79 -13.53
CA THR A 154 -0.86 -15.66 -14.72
C THR A 154 0.37 -15.40 -15.59
N LEU A 155 0.72 -14.13 -15.81
CA LEU A 155 1.90 -13.74 -16.60
C LEU A 155 3.21 -14.14 -15.93
N VAL A 156 3.32 -13.97 -14.61
CA VAL A 156 4.48 -14.43 -13.85
C VAL A 156 4.63 -15.95 -13.97
N HIS A 157 3.55 -16.70 -13.77
CA HIS A 157 3.57 -18.15 -13.87
C HIS A 157 3.97 -18.63 -15.28
N LYS A 158 3.39 -18.01 -16.31
CA LYS A 158 3.70 -18.33 -17.72
C LYS A 158 5.17 -18.09 -18.07
N ASN A 159 5.83 -17.14 -17.41
CA ASN A 159 7.25 -16.82 -17.61
C ASN A 159 8.19 -17.55 -16.63
N GLY A 160 7.71 -18.60 -15.95
CA GLY A 160 8.54 -19.44 -15.08
C GLY A 160 8.77 -18.89 -13.67
N GLY A 161 8.02 -17.88 -13.25
CA GLY A 161 8.00 -17.39 -11.88
C GLY A 161 7.12 -18.25 -10.96
N GLN A 162 7.47 -18.31 -9.67
CA GLN A 162 6.73 -19.07 -8.67
C GLN A 162 5.54 -18.27 -8.12
N LEU A 163 4.36 -18.89 -8.03
CA LEU A 163 3.22 -18.31 -7.35
C LEU A 163 3.24 -18.69 -5.87
N LEU A 164 3.28 -17.69 -5.00
CA LEU A 164 3.23 -17.86 -3.56
C LEU A 164 1.80 -17.66 -3.06
N PRO A 165 1.38 -18.39 -2.01
CA PRO A 165 0.05 -18.26 -1.46
C PRO A 165 -0.19 -16.84 -0.92
N ALA A 166 -1.45 -16.40 -1.01
CA ALA A 166 -1.90 -15.19 -0.34
C ALA A 166 -1.64 -15.34 1.16
N HIS A 167 -0.94 -14.38 1.76
CA HIS A 167 -0.95 -14.26 3.21
C HIS A 167 -1.69 -12.98 3.58
N PRO A 168 -2.61 -13.04 4.55
CA PRO A 168 -3.23 -11.83 5.08
C PRO A 168 -2.16 -10.90 5.66
N VAL A 169 -2.33 -9.59 5.44
CA VAL A 169 -1.39 -8.50 5.83
C VAL A 169 -1.00 -8.54 7.32
N PHE A 170 -1.74 -9.27 8.16
CA PHE A 170 -1.51 -9.39 9.60
C PHE A 170 -0.44 -10.42 10.03
N TRP A 171 0.07 -11.27 9.13
CA TRP A 171 1.00 -12.35 9.52
C TRP A 171 2.38 -12.18 8.88
N SER A 172 3.22 -11.37 9.54
CA SER A 172 4.66 -11.34 9.29
C SER A 172 5.35 -12.46 10.07
N SER A 173 5.68 -13.59 9.43
CA SER A 173 6.90 -14.41 9.67
C SER A 173 6.71 -15.91 9.40
N VAL A 174 6.72 -16.37 8.15
CA VAL A 174 7.30 -17.70 7.82
C VAL A 174 7.85 -17.62 6.40
N PRO A 175 9.15 -17.87 6.15
CA PRO A 175 9.64 -18.08 4.79
C PRO A 175 9.09 -19.42 4.26
N PRO A 176 8.59 -19.49 3.02
CA PRO A 176 8.24 -20.77 2.43
C PRO A 176 9.52 -21.62 2.34
N VAL A 177 9.53 -22.76 3.02
CA VAL A 177 10.55 -23.79 2.84
C VAL A 177 10.36 -24.33 1.43
N VAL A 178 11.28 -23.99 0.53
CA VAL A 178 11.35 -24.60 -0.80
C VAL A 178 11.93 -26.00 -0.61
N PRO A 179 11.26 -27.09 -1.03
CA PRO A 179 11.90 -28.39 -1.11
C PRO A 179 12.98 -28.30 -2.19
N GLN A 180 14.23 -28.55 -1.82
CA GLN A 180 15.29 -28.80 -2.80
C GLN A 180 14.98 -30.14 -3.48
N GLN A 181 14.73 -30.09 -4.78
CA GLN A 181 14.86 -31.23 -5.69
C GLN A 181 15.94 -30.90 -6.72
#